data_AF-A0A5A7PSF5-F1
#
_entry.id   AF-A0A5A7PSF5-F1
#
_cell.length_a   1.000
_cell.length_b   1.000
_cell.length_c   1.000
_cell.angle_alpha   90.00
_cell.angle_beta   90.00
_cell.angle_gamma   90.00
#
_symmetry.space_group_name_H-M   'P 1'
#
loop_
_entity.id
_entity.type
_entity.pdbx_description
1 polymer ?
#
loop_
_entity_poly.entity_id
_entity_poly.type
_entity_poly.pdbx_seq_one_letter_code
_entity_poly.pdbx_strand_id
1 'polypeptide(L)'
;MWLTDDAIEHLVMAGEDLLVVTQYVVCTFDFDGLYVDANDPYGFSYERGLPGVTVDFDVHKYYPEDGELKYVEGSGSCLGGWVLFVGIYGDAVALRAADFPELKPNSIYFTDALEDALIEDDNGDCPSGGHDIGIFNYENKTVSPCYFPCDAKNFRKTFPAPMWVFPSRG
;
A
#
# COMPACT_ATOMS: atom_id res chain seq x y z
N MET A 1 -11.24 14.48 12.63
CA MET A 1 -10.54 13.32 13.21
C MET A 1 -9.77 12.73 12.06
N TRP A 2 -8.46 13.00 11.99
CA TRP A 2 -7.59 12.45 10.95
C TRP A 2 -7.23 11.05 11.44
N LEU A 3 -7.68 10.02 10.70
CA LEU A 3 -7.51 8.62 11.06
C LEU A 3 -6.21 8.01 10.47
N THR A 4 -5.55 8.73 9.58
CA THR A 4 -4.35 8.28 8.86
C THR A 4 -3.14 8.99 9.43
N ASP A 5 -2.17 8.23 9.94
CA ASP A 5 -0.94 8.80 10.48
C ASP A 5 0.03 9.20 9.36
N ASP A 6 0.09 8.43 8.26
CA ASP A 6 0.98 8.73 7.13
C ASP A 6 0.31 8.43 5.78
N ALA A 7 0.46 9.39 4.86
CA ALA A 7 0.13 9.25 3.45
C ALA A 7 1.43 9.00 2.68
N ILE A 8 1.55 7.84 2.05
CA ILE A 8 2.74 7.45 1.28
C ILE A 8 2.47 7.67 -0.20
N GLU A 9 3.33 8.41 -0.87
CA GLU A 9 3.19 8.70 -2.30
C GLU A 9 4.05 7.74 -3.14
N HIS A 10 3.42 7.16 -4.15
CA HIS A 10 4.05 6.31 -5.15
C HIS A 10 3.92 6.94 -6.53
N LEU A 11 5.00 6.92 -7.29
CA LEU A 11 5.00 7.37 -8.67
C LEU A 11 4.90 6.16 -9.60
N VAL A 12 3.80 6.07 -10.35
CA VAL A 12 3.51 4.92 -11.22
C VAL A 12 3.46 5.35 -12.68
N MET A 13 4.21 4.65 -13.52
CA MET A 13 4.11 4.80 -14.98
C MET A 13 3.09 3.81 -15.55
N ALA A 14 2.01 4.32 -16.13
CA ALA A 14 0.95 3.55 -16.78
C ALA A 14 0.91 3.81 -18.30
N GLY A 15 1.78 3.11 -19.03
CA GLY A 15 2.04 3.41 -20.42
C GLY A 15 2.73 4.77 -20.55
N GLU A 16 2.06 5.75 -21.16
CA GLU A 16 2.56 7.13 -21.30
C GLU A 16 2.07 8.04 -20.16
N ASP A 17 1.16 7.55 -19.32
CA ASP A 17 0.60 8.33 -18.22
C ASP A 17 1.46 8.21 -16.97
N LEU A 18 1.72 9.35 -16.33
CA LEU A 18 2.33 9.43 -15.01
C LEU A 18 1.23 9.59 -13.96
N LEU A 19 1.19 8.65 -13.01
CA LEU A 19 0.22 8.63 -11.92
C LEU A 19 0.94 8.86 -10.58
N VAL A 20 0.36 9.72 -9.75
CA VAL A 20 0.72 9.86 -8.33
C VAL A 20 -0.34 9.10 -7.54
N VAL A 21 0.08 8.07 -6.83
CA VAL A 21 -0.78 7.19 -6.03
C VAL A 21 -0.48 7.43 -4.58
N THR A 22 -1.44 7.95 -3.84
CA THR A 22 -1.35 8.20 -2.40
C THR A 22 -1.96 7.02 -1.67
N GLN A 23 -1.17 6.34 -0.86
CA GLN A 23 -1.56 5.24 0.01
C GLN A 23 -1.81 5.75 1.42
N TYR A 24 -2.99 5.46 1.96
CA TYR A 24 -3.37 5.85 3.30
C TYR A 24 -3.19 4.69 4.26
N VAL A 25 -2.24 4.83 5.20
CA VAL A 25 -1.92 3.82 6.20
C VAL A 25 -2.33 4.30 7.59
N VAL A 26 -2.88 3.37 8.38
CA VAL A 26 -3.35 3.62 9.75
C VAL A 26 -2.55 2.75 10.71
N CYS A 27 -1.88 3.39 11.67
CA CYS A 27 -0.99 2.74 12.65
C CYS A 27 -1.62 2.67 14.05
N THR A 28 -2.93 2.42 14.11
CA THR A 28 -3.74 2.54 15.34
C THR A 28 -4.64 1.35 15.58
N PHE A 29 -4.35 0.18 15.01
CA PHE A 29 -5.10 -1.05 15.31
C PHE A 29 -4.29 -1.99 16.18
N ASP A 30 -4.91 -2.56 17.22
CA ASP A 30 -4.37 -3.69 17.97
C ASP A 30 -4.57 -4.98 17.14
N PHE A 31 -3.93 -6.08 17.56
CA PHE A 31 -3.98 -7.37 16.87
C PHE A 31 -5.37 -8.01 16.83
N ASP A 32 -6.31 -7.53 17.66
CA ASP A 32 -7.72 -7.92 17.63
C ASP A 32 -8.57 -7.07 16.66
N GLY A 33 -7.95 -6.11 15.98
CA GLY A 33 -8.59 -5.19 15.03
C GLY A 33 -9.32 -4.02 15.70
N LEU A 34 -9.16 -3.83 17.01
CA LEU A 34 -9.72 -2.68 17.71
C LEU A 34 -8.82 -1.46 17.55
N TYR A 35 -9.46 -0.31 17.39
CA TYR A 35 -8.77 0.98 17.35
C TYR A 35 -8.13 1.32 18.70
N VAL A 36 -6.89 1.78 18.66
CA VAL A 36 -6.04 2.23 19.77
C VAL A 36 -5.75 3.70 19.55
N ASP A 37 -6.24 4.56 20.44
CA ASP A 37 -6.01 6.01 20.36
C ASP A 37 -4.52 6.36 20.56
N ALA A 38 -3.92 7.00 19.56
CA ALA A 38 -2.51 7.42 19.52
C ALA A 38 -2.16 8.58 20.49
N ASN A 39 -3.10 9.08 21.31
CA ASN A 39 -2.82 10.02 22.41
C ASN A 39 -2.06 9.37 23.60
N ASP A 40 -1.28 8.32 23.33
CA ASP A 40 -0.45 7.62 24.31
C ASP A 40 0.79 8.47 24.66
N PRO A 41 1.07 8.73 25.94
CA PRO A 41 2.31 9.39 26.37
C PRO A 41 3.61 8.58 26.11
N TYR A 42 3.52 7.33 25.62
CA TYR A 42 4.67 6.47 25.32
C TYR A 42 4.84 6.19 23.81
N GLY A 43 5.76 6.94 23.19
CA GLY A 43 6.49 6.49 22.00
C GLY A 43 5.71 6.37 20.69
N PHE A 44 6.44 6.09 19.61
CA PHE A 44 5.89 5.91 18.27
C PHE A 44 5.19 4.54 18.17
N SER A 45 4.14 4.43 17.34
CA SER A 45 3.33 3.21 17.15
C SER A 45 4.13 1.96 16.75
N TYR A 46 5.24 2.12 16.03
CA TYR A 46 6.15 1.04 15.67
C TYR A 46 6.90 0.42 16.87
N GLU A 47 7.23 1.22 17.91
CA GLU A 47 7.90 0.71 19.13
C GLU A 47 6.96 -0.20 19.93
N ARG A 48 5.65 0.01 19.78
CA ARG A 48 4.61 -0.84 20.38
C ARG A 48 4.30 -2.07 19.52
N GLY A 49 4.84 -2.16 18.31
CA GLY A 49 4.57 -3.25 17.39
C GLY A 49 3.15 -3.25 16.82
N LEU A 50 2.47 -2.09 16.79
CA LEU A 50 1.11 -2.02 16.25
C LEU A 50 1.18 -2.15 14.72
N PRO A 51 0.37 -3.04 14.10
CA PRO A 51 0.38 -3.20 12.65
C PRO A 51 -0.13 -1.93 11.95
N GLY A 52 0.65 -1.44 10.99
CA GLY A 52 0.15 -0.55 9.95
C GLY A 52 -0.83 -1.29 9.05
N VAL A 53 -1.95 -0.67 8.72
CA VAL A 53 -2.95 -1.22 7.79
C VAL A 53 -3.32 -0.18 6.75
N THR A 54 -3.21 -0.55 5.48
CA THR A 54 -3.67 0.25 4.36
C THR A 54 -5.20 0.25 4.33
N VAL A 55 -5.78 1.45 4.33
CA VAL A 55 -7.24 1.62 4.38
C VAL A 55 -7.83 2.23 3.11
N ASP A 56 -7.05 3.02 2.36
CA ASP A 56 -7.53 3.68 1.16
C ASP A 56 -6.38 4.09 0.23
N PHE A 57 -6.75 4.47 -0.99
CA PHE A 57 -5.87 5.09 -1.97
C PHE A 57 -6.56 6.21 -2.74
N ASP A 58 -5.80 7.24 -3.05
CA ASP A 58 -6.13 8.24 -4.06
C ASP A 58 -5.14 8.17 -5.23
N VAL A 59 -5.67 8.36 -6.44
CA VAL A 59 -4.86 8.36 -7.67
C VAL A 59 -5.08 9.68 -8.39
N HIS A 60 -3.97 10.33 -8.73
CA HIS A 60 -3.94 11.53 -9.53
C HIS A 60 -3.13 11.28 -10.80
N LYS A 61 -3.65 11.73 -11.94
CA LYS A 61 -2.92 11.70 -13.20
C LYS A 61 -2.29 13.06 -13.46
N TYR A 62 -1.01 13.05 -13.81
CA TYR A 62 -0.28 14.25 -14.22
C TYR A 62 -0.55 14.59 -15.69
N TYR A 63 -0.89 15.85 -15.95
CA TYR A 63 -1.10 16.38 -17.29
C TYR A 63 -0.01 17.41 -17.60
N PRO A 64 1.00 17.06 -18.42
CA PRO A 64 2.16 17.93 -18.66
C PRO A 64 1.80 19.23 -19.39
N GLU A 65 0.71 19.24 -20.17
CA GLU A 65 0.24 20.44 -20.88
C GLU A 65 -0.17 21.56 -19.92
N ASP A 66 -0.82 21.19 -18.82
CA ASP A 66 -1.32 22.12 -17.80
C ASP A 66 -0.36 22.22 -16.60
N GLY A 67 0.55 21.25 -16.44
CA GLY A 67 1.38 21.10 -15.25
C GLY A 67 0.60 20.67 -14.00
N GLU A 68 -0.61 20.12 -14.18
CA GLU A 68 -1.55 19.83 -13.09
C GLU A 68 -1.72 18.34 -12.83
N LEU A 69 -2.02 18.01 -11.56
CA LEU A 69 -2.49 16.71 -11.13
C LEU A 69 -4.02 16.73 -11.08
N LYS A 70 -4.68 15.83 -11.81
CA LYS A 70 -6.15 15.70 -11.80
C LYS A 70 -6.54 14.37 -11.16
N TYR A 71 -7.50 14.43 -10.26
CA TYR A 71 -8.01 13.25 -9.56
C TYR A 71 -8.61 12.26 -10.54
N VAL A 72 -8.27 10.98 -10.37
CA VAL A 72 -8.89 9.87 -11.10
C VAL A 72 -10.05 9.37 -10.26
N GLU A 73 -11.28 9.70 -10.67
CA GLU A 73 -12.48 9.28 -9.94
C GLU A 73 -12.57 7.76 -9.83
N GLY A 74 -12.93 7.24 -8.65
CA GLY A 74 -13.09 5.81 -8.40
C GLY A 74 -14.38 5.21 -8.96
N SER A 75 -15.02 5.75 -9.99
CA SER A 75 -16.25 5.14 -10.56
C SER A 75 -16.07 4.73 -12.03
N GLY A 76 -16.51 3.52 -12.39
CA GLY A 76 -16.36 2.95 -13.74
C GLY A 76 -14.96 2.42 -14.07
N SER A 77 -14.57 2.41 -15.35
CA SER A 77 -13.24 2.01 -15.85
C SER A 77 -12.16 3.07 -15.55
N CYS A 78 -12.08 3.48 -14.29
CA CYS A 78 -11.33 4.60 -13.74
C CYS A 78 -9.80 4.51 -13.96
N LEU A 79 -9.22 3.33 -13.78
CA LEU A 79 -7.82 3.06 -14.14
C LEU A 79 -7.69 2.56 -15.58
N GLY A 80 -8.74 2.62 -16.41
CA GLY A 80 -8.67 2.21 -17.80
C GLY A 80 -8.26 0.74 -18.02
N GLY A 81 -8.53 -0.14 -17.06
CA GLY A 81 -8.08 -1.54 -17.09
C GLY A 81 -6.60 -1.74 -16.74
N TRP A 82 -5.92 -0.71 -16.23
CA TRP A 82 -4.62 -0.84 -15.58
C TRP A 82 -4.76 -1.46 -14.18
N VAL A 83 -3.69 -2.13 -13.78
CA VAL A 83 -3.48 -2.70 -12.45
C VAL A 83 -2.17 -2.13 -11.95
N LEU A 84 -2.20 -1.47 -10.79
CA LEU A 84 -1.03 -0.79 -10.23
C LEU A 84 -0.40 -1.68 -9.17
N PHE A 85 0.93 -1.69 -9.10
CA PHE A 85 1.70 -2.39 -8.09
C PHE A 85 2.54 -1.37 -7.34
N VAL A 86 2.27 -1.22 -6.05
CA VAL A 86 2.90 -0.23 -5.16
C VAL A 86 3.44 -0.94 -3.91
N GLY A 87 4.39 -0.32 -3.23
CA GLY A 87 5.02 -0.88 -2.05
C GLY A 87 6.18 -0.03 -1.57
N ILE A 88 6.74 -0.35 -0.41
CA ILE A 88 7.89 0.39 0.11
C ILE A 88 9.11 0.22 -0.79
N TYR A 89 9.63 1.36 -1.26
CA TYR A 89 10.78 1.51 -2.16
C TYR A 89 10.78 0.58 -3.39
N GLY A 90 10.57 1.19 -4.55
CA GLY A 90 10.73 0.55 -5.85
C GLY A 90 10.07 1.40 -6.92
N ASP A 91 10.41 1.13 -8.18
CA ASP A 91 9.61 1.65 -9.28
C ASP A 91 8.23 0.99 -9.17
N ALA A 92 7.20 1.78 -8.89
CA ALA A 92 5.84 1.29 -8.93
C ALA A 92 5.45 1.08 -10.40
N VAL A 93 4.81 -0.05 -10.68
CA VAL A 93 4.57 -0.50 -12.06
C VAL A 93 3.08 -0.64 -12.31
N ALA A 94 2.66 -0.30 -13.53
CA ALA A 94 1.32 -0.63 -14.01
C ALA A 94 1.37 -1.71 -15.09
N LEU A 95 0.46 -2.68 -15.00
CA LEU A 95 0.24 -3.71 -16.01
C LEU A 95 -1.19 -3.62 -16.55
N ARG A 96 -1.40 -3.98 -17.82
CA ARG A 96 -2.74 -4.11 -18.38
C ARG A 96 -3.37 -5.42 -17.91
N ALA A 97 -4.55 -5.36 -17.27
CA ALA A 97 -5.27 -6.56 -16.87
C ALA A 97 -5.62 -7.47 -18.05
N ALA A 98 -5.80 -6.90 -19.25
CA ALA A 98 -6.10 -7.66 -20.46
C ALA A 98 -4.97 -8.63 -20.89
N ASP A 99 -3.73 -8.34 -20.49
CA ASP A 99 -2.57 -9.17 -20.81
C ASP A 99 -2.36 -10.30 -19.78
N PHE A 100 -2.99 -10.19 -18.60
CA PHE A 100 -2.81 -11.09 -17.46
C PHE A 100 -4.16 -11.43 -16.82
N PRO A 101 -4.83 -12.53 -17.24
CA PRO A 101 -6.16 -12.90 -16.77
C PRO A 101 -6.30 -13.11 -15.26
N GLU A 102 -5.17 -13.34 -14.57
CA GLU A 102 -5.11 -13.52 -13.11
C GLU A 102 -5.24 -12.20 -12.35
N LEU A 103 -5.01 -11.06 -13.01
CA LEU A 103 -5.06 -9.75 -12.39
C LEU A 103 -6.50 -9.22 -12.36
N LYS A 104 -6.86 -8.61 -11.22
CA LYS A 104 -8.13 -7.90 -11.10
C LYS A 104 -7.98 -6.51 -11.74
N PRO A 105 -8.76 -6.17 -12.78
CA PRO A 105 -8.71 -4.84 -13.37
C PRO A 105 -9.10 -3.77 -12.34
N ASN A 106 -8.69 -2.51 -12.58
CA ASN A 106 -8.99 -1.36 -11.73
C ASN A 106 -8.63 -1.60 -10.25
N SER A 107 -7.50 -2.26 -10.01
CA SER A 107 -7.04 -2.61 -8.68
C SER A 107 -5.59 -2.16 -8.45
N ILE A 108 -5.26 -1.92 -7.19
CA ILE A 108 -3.92 -1.58 -6.70
C ILE A 108 -3.46 -2.73 -5.82
N TYR A 109 -2.41 -3.41 -6.22
CA TYR A 109 -1.74 -4.47 -5.48
C TYR A 109 -0.65 -3.81 -4.65
N PHE A 110 -0.75 -3.89 -3.34
CA PHE A 110 0.16 -3.20 -2.44
C PHE A 110 0.90 -4.19 -1.54
N THR A 111 2.14 -3.83 -1.22
CA THR A 111 2.88 -4.38 -0.08
C THR A 111 3.06 -3.31 0.98
N ASP A 112 3.65 -3.69 2.11
CA ASP A 112 3.87 -2.80 3.24
C ASP A 112 4.61 -1.54 2.78
N ALA A 113 4.15 -0.39 3.27
CA ALA A 113 4.59 0.93 2.82
C ALA A 113 5.38 1.69 3.89
N LEU A 114 5.46 1.14 5.11
CA LEU A 114 6.10 1.77 6.25
C LEU A 114 7.55 1.29 6.43
N GLU A 115 8.44 2.21 6.84
CA GLU A 115 9.88 1.95 6.96
C GLU A 115 10.22 0.87 7.99
N ASP A 116 9.36 0.64 8.98
CA ASP A 116 9.51 -0.41 9.98
C ASP A 116 9.60 -1.80 9.33
N ALA A 117 8.95 -2.03 8.19
CA ALA A 117 9.04 -3.25 7.39
C ALA A 117 10.48 -3.56 6.91
N LEU A 118 11.38 -2.57 6.90
CA LEU A 118 12.76 -2.68 6.41
C LEU A 118 13.81 -2.85 7.50
N ILE A 119 13.42 -2.69 8.77
CA ILE A 119 14.36 -2.75 9.89
C ILE A 119 14.42 -4.18 10.41
N GLU A 120 15.57 -4.84 10.39
CA GLU A 120 15.70 -6.16 11.03
C GLU A 120 15.43 -6.05 12.55
N ASP A 121 14.64 -6.97 13.11
CA ASP A 121 14.25 -6.95 14.54
C ASP A 121 15.37 -7.50 15.45
N ASP A 122 16.60 -6.99 15.28
CA ASP A 122 17.79 -7.51 15.96
C ASP A 122 17.78 -7.27 17.48
N ASN A 123 17.06 -6.23 17.91
CA ASN A 123 17.00 -5.79 19.32
C ASN A 123 15.59 -5.86 19.94
N GLY A 124 14.55 -6.26 19.18
CA GLY A 124 13.16 -6.22 19.66
C GLY A 124 12.49 -4.85 19.52
N ASP A 125 13.13 -3.90 18.84
CA ASP A 125 12.68 -2.50 18.72
C ASP A 125 11.57 -2.33 17.66
N CYS A 126 11.43 -3.28 16.73
CA CYS A 126 10.44 -3.22 15.65
C CYS A 126 9.81 -4.62 15.45
N PRO A 127 9.00 -5.09 16.42
CA PRO A 127 8.53 -6.47 16.47
C PRO A 127 7.49 -6.82 15.38
N SER A 128 6.96 -5.82 14.69
CA SER A 128 5.98 -5.93 13.60
C SER A 128 6.53 -5.39 12.26
N GLY A 129 5.71 -5.49 11.21
CA GLY A 129 6.00 -4.98 9.87
C GLY A 129 6.15 -6.07 8.81
N GLY A 130 5.98 -5.69 7.55
CA GLY A 130 6.05 -6.58 6.39
C GLY A 130 4.78 -7.40 6.17
N HIS A 131 3.64 -6.97 6.71
CA HIS A 131 2.39 -7.71 6.65
C HIS A 131 1.23 -6.97 5.99
N ASP A 132 1.35 -5.65 5.81
CA ASP A 132 0.32 -4.85 5.16
C ASP A 132 0.33 -5.07 3.65
N ILE A 133 -0.30 -6.18 3.22
CA ILE A 133 -0.24 -6.66 1.85
C ILE A 133 -1.64 -7.01 1.38
N GLY A 134 -2.05 -6.47 0.24
CA GLY A 134 -3.42 -6.61 -0.20
C GLY A 134 -3.66 -6.22 -1.65
N ILE A 135 -4.93 -6.34 -2.04
CA ILE A 135 -5.46 -5.89 -3.31
C ILE A 135 -6.59 -4.91 -3.01
N PHE A 136 -6.34 -3.64 -3.27
CA PHE A 136 -7.33 -2.59 -3.19
C PHE A 136 -8.10 -2.49 -4.51
N ASN A 137 -9.41 -2.67 -4.46
CA ASN A 137 -10.27 -2.40 -5.60
C ASN A 137 -10.61 -0.91 -5.61
N TYR A 138 -10.16 -0.21 -6.66
CA TYR A 138 -10.26 1.25 -6.72
C TYR A 138 -11.69 1.73 -7.01
N GLU A 139 -12.52 0.87 -7.61
CA GLU A 139 -13.90 1.20 -7.96
C GLU A 139 -14.84 1.18 -6.75
N ASN A 140 -14.73 0.13 -5.92
CA ASN A 140 -15.59 -0.04 -4.74
C ASN A 140 -14.91 0.38 -3.43
N LYS A 141 -13.65 0.82 -3.49
CA LYS A 141 -12.83 1.26 -2.36
C LYS A 141 -12.74 0.21 -1.26
N THR A 142 -12.46 -1.05 -1.62
CA THR A 142 -12.31 -2.16 -0.68
C THR A 142 -10.95 -2.82 -0.76
N VAL A 143 -10.42 -3.19 0.41
CA VAL A 143 -9.22 -4.02 0.52
C VAL A 143 -9.62 -5.50 0.57
N SER A 144 -8.95 -6.33 -0.22
CA SER A 144 -9.03 -7.79 -0.13
C SER A 144 -7.64 -8.39 0.13
N PRO A 145 -7.54 -9.52 0.86
CA PRO A 145 -6.27 -10.19 1.08
C PRO A 145 -5.57 -10.57 -0.23
N CYS A 146 -4.24 -10.46 -0.24
CA CYS A 146 -3.38 -10.96 -1.32
C CYS A 146 -2.92 -12.40 -1.01
N TYR A 147 -2.19 -13.03 -1.94
CA TYR A 147 -1.74 -14.43 -1.91
C TYR A 147 -0.85 -14.85 -0.70
N PHE A 148 -0.61 -13.95 0.26
CA PHE A 148 0.18 -14.19 1.46
C PHE A 148 -0.73 -14.50 2.66
N PRO A 149 -0.51 -15.61 3.39
CA PRO A 149 -1.28 -15.90 4.59
C PRO A 149 -0.88 -14.95 5.73
N CYS A 150 -1.79 -14.06 6.14
CA CYS A 150 -1.66 -13.31 7.39
C CYS A 150 -2.24 -14.14 8.54
N ASP A 151 -1.37 -14.81 9.32
CA ASP A 151 -1.78 -15.39 10.59
C ASP A 151 -1.82 -14.29 11.64
N ALA A 152 -3.01 -13.72 11.87
CA ALA A 152 -3.17 -12.62 12.81
C ALA A 152 -2.80 -12.96 14.26
N LYS A 153 -2.70 -14.25 14.59
CA LYS A 153 -2.33 -14.72 15.93
C LYS A 153 -0.82 -14.92 16.10
N ASN A 154 -0.07 -14.88 15.00
CA ASN A 154 1.39 -15.02 14.97
C ASN A 154 2.01 -13.96 14.06
N PHE A 155 1.62 -12.68 14.21
CA PHE A 155 2.23 -11.51 13.56
C PHE A 155 3.67 -11.29 14.09
N ARG A 156 4.58 -12.20 13.77
CA ARG A 156 6.01 -11.94 13.85
C ARG A 156 6.41 -11.24 12.59
N LYS A 157 7.20 -10.17 12.72
CA LYS A 157 7.80 -9.46 11.59
C LYS A 157 8.20 -10.38 10.44
N THR A 158 7.76 -10.01 9.23
CA THR A 158 8.26 -10.65 8.00
C THR A 158 9.48 -9.88 7.51
N PHE A 159 10.67 -10.46 7.66
CA PHE A 159 11.91 -9.86 7.19
C PHE A 159 12.70 -10.82 6.27
N PRO A 160 13.14 -10.38 5.07
CA PRO A 160 12.80 -9.09 4.46
C PRO A 160 11.31 -8.98 4.13
N ALA A 161 10.77 -7.76 4.15
CA ALA A 161 9.38 -7.53 3.81
C ALA A 161 9.08 -7.96 2.35
N PRO A 162 7.89 -8.52 2.07
CA PRO A 162 7.49 -8.81 0.71
C PRO A 162 7.52 -7.55 -0.16
N MET A 163 8.09 -7.68 -1.35
CA MET A 163 8.24 -6.57 -2.30
C MET A 163 7.94 -7.04 -3.72
N TRP A 164 7.47 -6.14 -4.57
CA TRP A 164 7.28 -6.41 -5.98
C TRP A 164 8.61 -6.39 -6.71
N VAL A 165 8.93 -7.46 -7.44
CA VAL A 165 10.13 -7.56 -8.27
C VAL A 165 9.69 -7.62 -9.72
N PHE A 166 10.12 -6.64 -10.51
CA PHE A 166 9.90 -6.62 -11.96
C PHE A 166 11.21 -6.93 -12.68
N PRO A 167 11.26 -7.97 -13.54
CA PRO A 167 12.44 -8.24 -14.31
C PRO A 167 12.71 -7.05 -15.25
N SER A 168 13.94 -6.52 -15.23
CA SER A 168 14.36 -5.55 -16.23
C SER A 168 14.55 -6.26 -17.57
N ARG A 169 14.24 -5.56 -18.68
CA ARG A 169 14.64 -6.03 -20.00
C ARG A 169 16.16 -5.91 -20.10
N GLY A 170 16.86 -7.04 -20.09
CA GLY A 170 18.28 -7.13 -20.41
C GLY A 170 18.58 -6.89 -21.88
#